data_AF-A0A2D4LY03-F1
#
_entry.id   AF-A0A2D4LY03-F1
#
_cell.length_a   1.000
_cell.length_b   1.000
_cell.length_c   1.000
_cell.angle_alpha   90.00
_cell.angle_beta   90.00
_cell.angle_gamma   90.00
#
_symmetry.space_group_name_H-M   'P 1'
#
loop_
_entity.id
_entity.type
_entity.pdbx_description
1 polymer ?
#
loop_
_entity_poly.entity_id
_entity_poly.type
_entity_poly.pdbx_seq_one_letter_code
_entity_poly.pdbx_strand_id
1 'polypeptide(L)'
;CPHFRSCCRRRSGAGRMAEGGAADLETQRSDIAALLKTALRKGDTWYLVDSRWFKQWKKYVGFDSWDKYQMGDQNVYPGPIDNSGLLKDGDCQSLKEHLIDELDYILLPTEGWNKLVSWYTLLEGQEPIARKVVEQGMFVKHCKVEVYLTELKLCENGNMNNVVTRRFSKADTIDTIEKEIRKTFSIPDEKETRLWNKYMSNTFEPLNKPDSTIQDAGLYQGQVLVIEQKNEDGTWPRGPSAPNEYCKMSRKIPAAASSTSTPSSSPAGGQTSIQSMLQQEKEKEKEKGMEATLQTIVQG
;
A
#
# COMPACT_ATOMS: atom_id res chain seq x y z
N CYS A 1 -4.95 27.05 35.74
CA CYS A 1 -3.71 27.78 35.44
C CYS A 1 -3.22 28.52 36.67
N PRO A 2 -1.90 28.71 36.87
CA PRO A 2 -0.72 27.98 36.36
C PRO A 2 0.03 27.35 37.58
N HIS A 3 1.06 26.53 37.54
CA HIS A 3 2.25 26.39 36.71
C HIS A 3 2.83 25.01 37.10
N PHE A 4 3.02 24.08 36.17
CA PHE A 4 3.96 22.97 36.39
C PHE A 4 4.84 22.85 35.15
N ARG A 5 5.96 23.60 35.19
CA ARG A 5 7.13 23.31 34.38
C ARG A 5 7.82 22.12 35.04
N SER A 6 7.74 20.93 34.43
CA SER A 6 8.64 19.84 34.78
C SER A 6 9.81 19.87 33.80
N CYS A 7 10.91 20.44 34.25
CA CYS A 7 12.23 20.27 33.67
C CYS A 7 12.61 18.79 33.70
N CYS A 8 12.80 18.17 32.52
CA CYS A 8 13.58 16.94 32.43
C CYS A 8 15.02 17.25 32.88
N ARG A 9 15.37 16.73 34.06
CA ARG A 9 16.69 16.83 34.66
C ARG A 9 17.72 16.18 33.74
N ARG A 10 18.77 16.95 33.42
CA ARG A 10 20.07 16.44 32.97
C ARG A 10 20.57 15.37 33.95
N ARG A 11 20.70 14.14 33.49
CA ARG A 11 21.61 13.15 34.08
C ARG A 11 22.75 12.95 33.10
N SER A 12 23.89 13.55 33.44
CA SER A 12 25.19 13.24 32.86
C SER A 12 25.55 11.82 33.27
N GLY A 13 25.32 10.85 32.39
CA GLY A 13 25.80 9.49 32.51
C GLY A 13 26.82 9.25 31.41
N ALA A 14 28.11 9.25 31.76
CA ALA A 14 29.20 8.93 30.87
C ALA A 14 28.95 7.58 30.19
N GLY A 15 28.97 7.59 28.86
CA GLY A 15 28.77 6.40 28.04
C GLY A 15 29.85 5.36 28.31
N ARG A 16 29.42 4.10 28.47
CA ARG A 16 30.28 2.95 28.19
C ARG A 16 30.22 2.74 26.70
N MET A 17 31.28 3.16 26.01
CA MET A 17 31.52 2.80 24.62
C MET A 17 31.69 1.28 24.55
N ALA A 18 30.86 0.61 23.77
CA ALA A 18 31.13 -0.76 23.35
C ALA A 18 32.31 -0.72 22.36
N GLU A 19 33.37 -1.45 22.67
CA GLU A 19 34.51 -1.65 21.76
C GLU A 19 34.04 -2.38 20.50
N GLY A 20 34.07 -1.65 19.38
CA GLY A 20 33.68 -2.12 18.05
C GLY A 20 33.47 -0.90 17.17
N GLY A 21 34.56 -0.27 16.73
CA GLY A 21 34.47 0.84 15.79
C GLY A 21 33.72 0.44 14.52
N ALA A 22 33.14 1.43 13.82
CA ALA A 22 32.53 1.19 12.52
C ALA A 22 33.51 0.49 11.57
N ALA A 23 32.99 -0.36 10.67
CA ALA A 23 33.82 -0.99 9.64
C ALA A 23 34.52 0.08 8.78
N ASP A 24 35.62 -0.26 8.12
CA ASP A 24 36.27 0.67 7.19
C ASP A 24 35.34 1.05 6.03
N LEU A 25 35.56 2.21 5.42
CA LEU A 25 34.66 2.78 4.42
C LEU A 25 34.48 1.89 3.19
N GLU A 26 35.52 1.14 2.79
CA GLU A 26 35.44 0.23 1.65
C GLU A 26 34.56 -0.98 1.97
N THR A 27 34.70 -1.55 3.17
CA THR A 27 33.83 -2.62 3.67
C THR A 27 32.39 -2.14 3.79
N GLN A 28 32.15 -0.95 4.36
CA GLN A 28 30.81 -0.38 4.45
C GLN A 28 30.16 -0.24 3.07
N ARG A 29 30.90 0.30 2.10
CA ARG A 29 30.44 0.47 0.73
C ARG A 29 30.10 -0.87 0.10
N SER A 30 31.03 -1.83 0.16
CA SER A 30 30.88 -3.15 -0.47
C SER A 30 29.69 -3.92 0.11
N ASP A 31 29.57 -3.97 1.44
CA ASP A 31 28.50 -4.67 2.14
C ASP A 31 27.13 -4.09 1.76
N ILE A 32 26.96 -2.77 1.85
CA ILE A 32 25.68 -2.12 1.55
C ILE A 32 25.37 -2.22 0.05
N ALA A 33 26.36 -2.11 -0.84
CA ALA A 33 26.16 -2.27 -2.28
C ALA A 33 25.69 -3.69 -2.65
N ALA A 34 26.18 -4.72 -1.95
CA ALA A 34 25.68 -6.09 -2.11
C ALA A 34 24.25 -6.23 -1.56
N LEU A 35 23.98 -5.67 -0.38
CA LEU A 35 22.69 -5.79 0.30
C LEU A 35 21.56 -5.04 -0.40
N LEU A 36 21.83 -3.93 -1.08
CA LEU A 36 20.85 -3.24 -1.93
C LEU A 36 20.37 -4.10 -3.11
N LYS A 37 21.14 -5.10 -3.53
CA LYS A 37 20.77 -6.04 -4.61
C LYS A 37 20.04 -7.27 -4.10
N THR A 38 19.76 -7.35 -2.80
CA THR A 38 19.05 -8.48 -2.19
C THR A 38 17.68 -8.65 -2.82
N ALA A 39 17.41 -9.85 -3.36
CA ALA A 39 16.10 -10.14 -3.95
C ALA A 39 15.00 -10.10 -2.88
N LEU A 40 13.89 -9.44 -3.20
CA LEU A 40 12.72 -9.35 -2.33
C LEU A 40 12.03 -10.72 -2.21
N ARG A 41 11.80 -11.18 -0.97
CA ARG A 41 11.03 -12.40 -0.69
C ARG A 41 9.86 -12.09 0.23
N LYS A 42 8.70 -12.67 -0.07
CA LYS A 42 7.47 -12.50 0.70
C LYS A 42 7.71 -12.76 2.19
N GLY A 43 7.27 -11.84 3.04
CA GLY A 43 7.39 -11.93 4.50
C GLY A 43 8.67 -11.33 5.09
N ASP A 44 9.69 -11.07 4.25
CA ASP A 44 10.92 -10.40 4.67
C ASP A 44 10.61 -9.00 5.21
N THR A 45 11.49 -8.53 6.10
CA THR A 45 11.41 -7.20 6.69
C THR A 45 12.50 -6.30 6.11
N TRP A 46 12.07 -5.17 5.58
CA TRP A 46 12.90 -4.13 4.99
C TRP A 46 12.69 -2.82 5.74
N TYR A 47 13.68 -1.94 5.69
CA TYR A 47 13.72 -0.71 6.47
C TYR A 47 13.87 0.49 5.54
N LEU A 48 13.11 1.55 5.83
CA LEU A 48 13.25 2.82 5.14
C LEU A 48 14.39 3.62 5.76
N VAL A 49 15.19 4.23 4.88
CA VAL A 49 16.21 5.21 5.25
C VAL A 49 15.99 6.48 4.43
N ASP A 50 15.98 7.64 5.08
CA ASP A 50 15.84 8.93 4.40
C ASP A 50 16.92 9.12 3.32
N SER A 51 16.51 9.49 2.11
CA SER A 51 17.42 9.59 0.98
C SER A 51 18.47 10.68 1.17
N ARG A 52 18.20 11.72 1.98
CA ARG A 52 19.17 12.78 2.29
C ARG A 52 20.31 12.24 3.13
N TRP A 53 19.98 11.51 4.20
CA TRP A 53 20.98 10.84 5.02
C TRP A 53 21.79 9.85 4.19
N PHE A 54 21.11 9.03 3.37
CA PHE A 54 21.78 8.03 2.53
C PHE A 54 22.67 8.66 1.46
N LYS A 55 22.24 9.74 0.80
CA LYS A 55 23.07 10.51 -0.15
C LYS A 55 24.32 11.08 0.51
N GLN A 56 24.21 11.53 1.75
CA GLN A 56 25.35 12.03 2.53
C GLN A 56 26.32 10.89 2.86
N TRP A 57 25.80 9.74 3.32
CA TRP A 57 26.58 8.52 3.54
C TRP A 57 27.30 8.06 2.27
N LYS A 58 26.65 8.09 1.10
CA LYS A 58 27.27 7.72 -0.18
C LYS A 58 28.51 8.56 -0.51
N LYS A 59 28.47 9.87 -0.24
CA LYS A 59 29.65 10.76 -0.41
C LYS A 59 30.76 10.39 0.57
N TYR A 60 30.38 10.15 1.83
CA TYR A 60 31.33 9.80 2.89
C TYR A 60 32.10 8.50 2.59
N VAL A 61 31.42 7.47 2.09
CA VAL A 61 32.06 6.18 1.77
C VAL A 61 32.57 6.07 0.33
N GLY A 62 32.42 7.12 -0.50
CA GLY A 62 32.77 7.07 -1.92
C GLY A 62 32.00 5.97 -2.67
N PHE A 63 30.70 5.87 -2.40
CA PHE A 63 29.83 4.81 -2.92
C PHE A 63 29.76 4.83 -4.44
N ASP A 64 29.50 6.01 -5.01
CA ASP A 64 29.50 6.22 -6.46
C ASP A 64 30.97 6.41 -6.91
N SER A 65 31.40 5.63 -7.91
CA SER A 65 32.82 5.49 -8.29
C SER A 65 33.51 6.78 -8.74
N TRP A 66 32.75 7.83 -9.07
CA TRP A 66 33.23 9.12 -9.54
C TRP A 66 33.39 10.17 -8.42
N ASP A 67 32.83 9.94 -7.22
CA ASP A 67 32.82 10.90 -6.10
C ASP A 67 33.66 10.41 -4.91
N LYS A 68 34.96 10.21 -5.15
CA LYS A 68 35.92 9.81 -4.09
C LYS A 68 36.65 10.97 -3.44
N TYR A 69 36.48 12.20 -3.93
CA TYR A 69 37.22 13.37 -3.43
C TYR A 69 36.87 13.72 -1.99
N GLN A 70 35.62 13.48 -1.59
CA GLN A 70 35.13 13.77 -0.23
C GLN A 70 35.13 12.50 0.66
N MET A 71 35.64 11.37 0.16
CA MET A 71 35.61 10.11 0.90
C MET A 71 36.36 10.24 2.22
N GLY A 72 35.70 9.91 3.33
CA GLY A 72 36.23 10.02 4.68
C GLY A 72 36.30 11.44 5.25
N ASP A 73 35.93 12.49 4.50
CA ASP A 73 35.91 13.86 5.01
C ASP A 73 34.81 14.03 6.07
N GLN A 74 35.18 14.64 7.19
CA GLN A 74 34.27 14.95 8.29
C GLN A 74 33.15 15.91 7.87
N ASN A 75 33.39 16.76 6.87
CA ASN A 75 32.36 17.66 6.33
C ASN A 75 31.19 16.91 5.68
N VAL A 76 31.42 15.66 5.27
CA VAL A 76 30.40 14.81 4.66
C VAL A 76 30.01 13.62 5.54
N TYR A 77 30.49 13.55 6.78
CA TYR A 77 30.08 12.52 7.73
C TYR A 77 28.56 12.62 7.98
N PRO A 78 27.79 11.54 7.75
CA PRO A 78 26.33 11.61 7.77
C PRO A 78 25.74 11.74 9.17
N GLY A 79 26.50 11.43 10.24
CA GLY A 79 25.99 11.38 11.60
C GLY A 79 25.00 10.22 11.83
N PRO A 80 24.26 10.23 12.97
CA PRO A 80 23.20 9.26 13.24
C PRO A 80 22.15 9.22 12.14
N ILE A 81 21.61 8.02 11.89
CA ILE A 81 20.52 7.84 10.91
C ILE A 81 19.34 8.71 11.34
N ASP A 82 18.95 9.63 10.47
CA ASP A 82 17.84 10.55 10.72
C ASP A 82 16.74 10.34 9.68
N ASN A 83 15.63 9.75 10.11
CA ASN A 83 14.43 9.54 9.31
C ASN A 83 13.34 10.59 9.56
N SER A 84 13.63 11.69 10.26
CA SER A 84 12.65 12.74 10.58
C SER A 84 12.01 13.34 9.34
N GLY A 85 12.75 13.40 8.23
CA GLY A 85 12.25 13.87 6.93
C GLY A 85 11.07 13.04 6.38
N LEU A 86 10.97 11.77 6.78
CA LEU A 86 9.93 10.83 6.36
C LEU A 86 8.69 10.82 7.28
N LEU A 87 8.79 11.39 8.48
CA LEU A 87 7.78 11.30 9.54
C LEU A 87 6.90 12.55 9.62
N LYS A 88 5.62 12.40 9.98
CA LYS A 88 4.68 13.52 10.17
C LYS A 88 5.07 14.35 11.41
N ASP A 89 4.82 15.65 11.37
CA ASP A 89 5.13 16.54 12.49
C ASP A 89 4.33 16.16 13.74
N GLY A 90 5.01 15.99 14.89
CA GLY A 90 4.39 15.68 16.18
C GLY A 90 4.08 14.20 16.43
N ASP A 91 4.39 13.31 15.47
CA ASP A 91 4.27 11.86 15.62
C ASP A 91 5.57 11.19 15.11
N CYS A 92 6.28 10.50 15.99
CA CYS A 92 7.55 9.84 15.66
C CYS A 92 7.40 8.51 14.91
N GLN A 93 6.17 8.04 14.64
CA GLN A 93 5.92 6.73 14.03
C GLN A 93 5.11 6.80 12.72
N SER A 94 4.37 7.89 12.49
CA SER A 94 3.57 8.04 11.27
C SER A 94 4.37 8.56 10.10
N LEU A 95 4.44 7.80 9.01
CA LEU A 95 5.02 8.25 7.74
C LEU A 95 4.18 9.37 7.11
N LYS A 96 4.86 10.33 6.49
CA LYS A 96 4.25 11.26 5.53
C LYS A 96 3.61 10.48 4.40
N GLU A 97 2.59 11.04 3.78
CA GLU A 97 1.93 10.41 2.64
C GLU A 97 2.70 10.69 1.35
N HIS A 98 2.53 9.79 0.38
CA HIS A 98 3.04 9.94 -0.99
C HIS A 98 4.57 10.00 -1.13
N LEU A 99 5.32 9.47 -0.15
CA LEU A 99 6.76 9.26 -0.30
C LEU A 99 7.05 8.29 -1.46
N ILE A 100 8.04 8.63 -2.27
CA ILE A 100 8.44 7.91 -3.48
C ILE A 100 9.75 7.17 -3.23
N ASP A 101 9.76 5.88 -3.60
CA ASP A 101 10.94 5.01 -3.54
C ASP A 101 12.08 5.57 -4.41
N GLU A 102 13.33 5.43 -3.95
CA GLU A 102 14.56 5.99 -4.53
C GLU A 102 14.64 7.54 -4.60
N LEU A 103 13.53 8.26 -4.41
CA LEU A 103 13.50 9.72 -4.38
C LEU A 103 13.60 10.24 -2.94
N ASP A 104 12.66 9.81 -2.09
CA ASP A 104 12.50 10.29 -0.72
C ASP A 104 13.16 9.36 0.30
N TYR A 105 13.13 8.06 0.04
CA TYR A 105 13.76 7.03 0.86
C TYR A 105 14.42 5.97 0.00
N ILE A 106 15.29 5.18 0.64
CA ILE A 106 15.79 3.92 0.09
C ILE A 106 15.35 2.77 0.99
N LEU A 107 15.41 1.54 0.46
CA LEU A 107 15.02 0.33 1.15
C LEU A 107 16.25 -0.55 1.41
N LEU A 108 16.43 -0.99 2.66
CA LEU A 108 17.47 -1.96 3.02
C LEU A 108 16.88 -3.22 3.65
N PRO A 109 17.44 -4.41 3.37
CA PRO A 109 17.10 -5.61 4.11
C PRO A 109 17.55 -5.46 5.56
N THR A 110 17.03 -6.34 6.43
CA THR A 110 17.33 -6.33 7.87
C THR A 110 18.82 -6.29 8.19
N GLU A 111 19.64 -7.03 7.44
CA GLU A 111 21.09 -7.03 7.63
C GLU A 111 21.72 -5.66 7.33
N GLY A 112 21.31 -5.01 6.23
CA GLY A 112 21.83 -3.69 5.84
C GLY A 112 21.46 -2.61 6.84
N TRP A 113 20.21 -2.64 7.32
CA TRP A 113 19.76 -1.75 8.38
C TRP A 113 20.59 -1.92 9.66
N ASN A 114 20.78 -3.17 10.13
CA ASN A 114 21.52 -3.45 11.35
C ASN A 114 22.99 -3.00 11.25
N LYS A 115 23.62 -3.17 10.09
CA LYS A 115 24.98 -2.67 9.83
C LYS A 115 25.04 -1.15 9.94
N LEU A 116 24.15 -0.42 9.28
CA LEU A 116 24.13 1.04 9.35
C LEU A 116 23.88 1.55 10.78
N VAL A 117 22.93 0.96 11.50
CA VAL A 117 22.66 1.33 12.91
C VAL A 117 23.87 1.03 13.79
N SER A 118 24.57 -0.07 13.57
CA SER A 118 25.80 -0.40 14.30
C SER A 118 26.91 0.64 14.05
N TRP A 119 27.07 1.11 12.81
CA TRP A 119 28.14 2.04 12.43
C TRP A 119 27.84 3.51 12.77
N TYR A 120 26.58 3.93 12.68
CA TYR A 120 26.20 5.33 12.77
C TYR A 120 25.25 5.65 13.91
N THR A 121 24.63 4.64 14.55
CA THR A 121 23.50 4.78 15.48
C THR A 121 22.24 5.32 14.81
N LEU A 122 21.10 5.20 15.50
CA LEU A 122 19.83 5.82 15.12
C LEU A 122 19.66 7.11 15.93
N LEU A 123 19.12 8.17 15.32
CA LEU A 123 18.87 9.43 16.03
C LEU A 123 18.00 9.18 17.28
N GLU A 124 18.41 9.77 18.40
CA GLU A 124 17.76 9.57 19.70
C GLU A 124 16.26 9.91 19.62
N GLY A 125 15.42 8.99 20.11
CA GLY A 125 13.95 9.13 20.10
C GLY A 125 13.26 8.67 18.82
N GLN A 126 13.99 8.24 17.79
CA GLN A 126 13.41 7.58 16.62
C GLN A 126 13.37 6.06 16.76
N GLU A 127 12.44 5.43 16.05
CA GLU A 127 12.34 3.98 15.92
C GLU A 127 12.57 3.54 14.45
N PRO A 128 13.06 2.31 14.21
CA PRO A 128 13.21 1.77 12.87
C PRO A 128 11.89 1.77 12.09
N ILE A 129 11.91 2.25 10.85
CA ILE A 129 10.74 2.24 9.96
C ILE A 129 10.71 0.92 9.19
N ALA A 130 10.26 -0.14 9.86
CA ALA A 130 10.19 -1.49 9.31
C ALA A 130 8.92 -1.72 8.48
N ARG A 131 9.05 -2.40 7.33
CA ARG A 131 7.95 -2.77 6.42
C ARG A 131 8.12 -4.19 5.89
N LYS A 132 7.00 -4.81 5.53
CA LYS A 132 6.94 -6.19 5.05
C LYS A 132 6.95 -6.24 3.53
N VAL A 133 7.61 -7.26 3.00
CA VAL A 133 7.50 -7.61 1.58
C VAL A 133 6.23 -8.41 1.36
N VAL A 134 5.40 -7.95 0.42
CA VAL A 134 4.18 -8.62 -0.01
C VAL A 134 4.26 -8.95 -1.50
N GLU A 135 3.48 -9.93 -1.93
CA GLU A 135 3.29 -10.21 -3.34
C GLU A 135 2.27 -9.22 -3.90
N GLN A 136 2.67 -8.51 -4.95
CA GLN A 136 1.83 -7.55 -5.67
C GLN A 136 1.66 -7.97 -7.13
N GLY A 137 0.44 -7.94 -7.64
CA GLY A 137 0.08 -8.12 -9.04
C GLY A 137 -1.26 -8.84 -9.19
N MET A 138 -2.00 -8.64 -10.28
CA MET A 138 -3.25 -9.40 -10.51
C MET A 138 -3.01 -10.69 -11.33
N PHE A 139 -2.11 -10.62 -12.32
CA PHE A 139 -1.79 -11.77 -13.20
C PHE A 139 -0.38 -12.31 -12.94
N VAL A 140 0.60 -11.41 -12.90
CA VAL A 140 1.99 -11.73 -12.58
C VAL A 140 2.32 -11.11 -11.22
N LYS A 141 2.60 -11.95 -10.23
CA LYS A 141 2.95 -11.53 -8.88
C LYS A 141 4.45 -11.18 -8.82
N HIS A 142 4.78 -10.02 -8.29
CA HIS A 142 6.14 -9.60 -7.96
C HIS A 142 6.21 -9.24 -6.47
N CYS A 143 7.33 -9.51 -5.82
CA CYS A 143 7.53 -9.08 -4.44
C CYS A 143 7.81 -7.57 -4.40
N LYS A 144 7.15 -6.86 -3.48
CA LYS A 144 7.35 -5.43 -3.23
C LYS A 144 7.26 -5.13 -1.74
N VAL A 145 8.07 -4.21 -1.23
CA VAL A 145 7.90 -3.70 0.13
C VAL A 145 6.61 -2.88 0.21
N GLU A 146 5.69 -3.28 1.08
CA GLU A 146 4.44 -2.56 1.34
C GLU A 146 4.70 -1.42 2.33
N VAL A 147 4.97 -0.22 1.80
CA VAL A 147 5.24 0.97 2.63
C VAL A 147 3.97 1.54 3.27
N TYR A 148 2.88 1.56 2.51
CA TYR A 148 1.56 2.03 2.96
C TYR A 148 0.56 0.89 2.88
N LEU A 149 -0.12 0.65 4.01
CA LEU A 149 -1.28 -0.23 4.06
C LEU A 149 -2.47 0.42 3.34
N THR A 150 -3.37 -0.43 2.85
CA THR A 150 -4.62 0.02 2.21
C THR A 150 -5.62 0.40 3.28
N GLU A 151 -6.02 1.66 3.31
CA GLU A 151 -7.06 2.15 4.21
C GLU A 151 -8.44 1.85 3.62
N LEU A 152 -9.29 1.16 4.37
CA LEU A 152 -10.66 0.83 3.99
C LEU A 152 -11.65 1.41 5.00
N LYS A 153 -12.80 1.86 4.50
CA LYS A 153 -13.90 2.42 5.27
C LYS A 153 -14.96 1.34 5.47
N LEU A 154 -15.21 0.96 6.71
CA LEU A 154 -16.08 -0.14 7.06
C LEU A 154 -17.39 0.41 7.65
N CYS A 155 -18.53 -0.10 7.22
CA CYS A 155 -19.82 0.22 7.86
C CYS A 155 -20.81 -0.94 7.78
N GLU A 156 -21.84 -0.89 8.61
CA GLU A 156 -22.97 -1.81 8.57
C GLU A 156 -24.07 -1.29 7.67
N ASN A 157 -24.78 -2.21 7.01
CA ASN A 157 -25.91 -1.89 6.15
C ASN A 157 -27.01 -1.09 6.88
N GLY A 158 -27.28 -1.42 8.14
CA GLY A 158 -28.29 -0.73 8.96
C GLY A 158 -27.91 0.71 9.34
N ASN A 159 -26.63 1.06 9.31
CA ASN A 159 -26.14 2.39 9.64
C ASN A 159 -24.90 2.77 8.83
N MET A 160 -25.12 3.16 7.57
CA MET A 160 -24.05 3.55 6.65
C MET A 160 -23.32 4.85 7.05
N ASN A 161 -23.85 5.61 8.02
CA ASN A 161 -23.20 6.82 8.54
C ASN A 161 -22.14 6.50 9.59
N ASN A 162 -22.24 5.34 10.26
CA ASN A 162 -21.24 4.87 11.20
C ASN A 162 -20.07 4.22 10.46
N VAL A 163 -19.16 5.05 9.94
CA VAL A 163 -18.00 4.59 9.17
C VAL A 163 -16.78 4.49 10.09
N VAL A 164 -16.18 3.31 10.13
CA VAL A 164 -14.94 3.04 10.86
C VAL A 164 -13.81 2.79 9.86
N THR A 165 -12.72 3.51 10.00
CA THR A 165 -11.55 3.34 9.14
C THR A 165 -10.59 2.31 9.72
N ARG A 166 -10.11 1.39 8.88
CA ARG A 166 -9.10 0.38 9.20
C ARG A 166 -8.05 0.28 8.10
N ARG A 167 -6.87 -0.24 8.42
CA ARG A 167 -5.75 -0.42 7.49
C ARG A 167 -5.43 -1.89 7.37
N PHE A 168 -5.27 -2.34 6.15
CA PHE A 168 -5.04 -3.75 5.80
C PHE A 168 -3.90 -3.86 4.80
N SER A 169 -3.20 -4.99 4.84
CA SER A 169 -2.23 -5.35 3.81
C SER A 169 -2.96 -5.68 2.51
N LYS A 170 -2.38 -5.36 1.36
CA LYS A 170 -2.87 -5.81 0.05
C LYS A 170 -2.97 -7.33 -0.07
N ALA A 171 -2.20 -8.05 0.74
CA ALA A 171 -2.19 -9.51 0.82
C ALA A 171 -3.24 -10.08 1.81
N ASP A 172 -3.90 -9.23 2.61
CA ASP A 172 -4.99 -9.69 3.48
C ASP A 172 -6.17 -10.15 2.63
N THR A 173 -6.86 -11.20 3.10
CA THR A 173 -8.00 -11.79 2.42
C THR A 173 -9.30 -11.09 2.77
N ILE A 174 -10.32 -11.26 1.93
CA ILE A 174 -11.68 -10.79 2.23
C ILE A 174 -12.21 -11.37 3.55
N ASP A 175 -11.89 -12.63 3.87
CA ASP A 175 -12.22 -13.26 5.16
C ASP A 175 -11.60 -12.51 6.36
N THR A 176 -10.33 -12.10 6.25
CA THR A 176 -9.67 -11.30 7.30
C THR A 176 -10.38 -9.97 7.51
N ILE A 177 -10.80 -9.31 6.42
CA ILE A 177 -11.54 -8.06 6.49
C ILE A 177 -12.91 -8.30 7.14
N GLU A 178 -13.65 -9.33 6.72
CA GLU A 178 -14.95 -9.66 7.29
C GLU A 178 -14.86 -9.92 8.80
N LYS A 179 -13.85 -10.67 9.26
CA LYS A 179 -13.61 -10.91 10.68
C LYS A 179 -13.34 -9.62 11.46
N GLU A 180 -12.56 -8.70 10.90
CA GLU A 180 -12.30 -7.40 11.54
C GLU A 180 -13.55 -6.51 11.56
N ILE A 181 -14.38 -6.55 10.50
CA ILE A 181 -15.67 -5.85 10.47
C ILE A 181 -16.60 -6.43 11.54
N ARG A 182 -16.76 -7.76 11.61
CA ARG A 182 -17.59 -8.44 12.60
C ARG A 182 -17.18 -8.06 14.01
N LYS A 183 -15.88 -8.08 14.30
CA LYS A 183 -15.33 -7.63 15.58
C LYS A 183 -15.63 -6.16 15.86
N THR A 184 -15.47 -5.28 14.87
CA THR A 184 -15.69 -3.83 15.00
C THR A 184 -17.15 -3.50 15.31
N PHE A 185 -18.09 -4.21 14.70
CA PHE A 185 -19.53 -4.00 14.87
C PHE A 185 -20.22 -5.00 15.79
N SER A 186 -19.43 -5.83 16.50
CA SER A 186 -19.93 -6.85 17.45
C SER A 186 -20.97 -7.80 16.84
N ILE A 187 -20.72 -8.26 15.60
CA ILE A 187 -21.58 -9.21 14.88
C ILE A 187 -21.21 -10.64 15.32
N PRO A 188 -22.16 -11.46 15.81
CA PRO A 188 -21.89 -12.84 16.22
C PRO A 188 -21.42 -13.75 15.08
N ASP A 189 -20.61 -14.76 15.39
CA ASP A 189 -20.03 -15.69 14.40
C ASP A 189 -21.11 -16.57 13.73
N GLU A 190 -22.17 -16.90 14.46
CA GLU A 190 -23.31 -17.66 13.96
C GLU A 190 -24.21 -16.87 12.99
N LYS A 191 -24.08 -15.54 12.94
CA LYS A 191 -24.84 -14.71 12.01
C LYS A 191 -24.22 -14.81 10.62
N GLU A 192 -25.01 -15.28 9.65
CA GLU A 192 -24.67 -15.20 8.23
C GLU A 192 -24.56 -13.74 7.80
N THR A 193 -23.50 -13.40 7.07
CA THR A 193 -23.28 -12.07 6.50
C THR A 193 -22.94 -12.12 5.04
N ARG A 194 -23.10 -10.98 4.36
CA ARG A 194 -22.54 -10.73 3.03
C ARG A 194 -21.76 -9.42 3.06
N LEU A 195 -20.63 -9.42 2.36
CA LEU A 195 -19.79 -8.25 2.23
C LEU A 195 -19.94 -7.63 0.85
N TRP A 196 -20.04 -6.30 0.82
CA TRP A 196 -20.25 -5.54 -0.40
C TRP A 196 -19.20 -4.46 -0.55
N ASN A 197 -18.64 -4.36 -1.74
CA ASN A 197 -17.87 -3.23 -2.18
C ASN A 197 -18.82 -2.15 -2.75
N LYS A 198 -18.75 -0.92 -2.23
CA LYS A 198 -19.48 0.24 -2.76
C LYS A 198 -18.60 1.07 -3.71
N TYR A 199 -18.69 0.80 -5.01
CA TYR A 199 -17.83 1.39 -6.05
C TYR A 199 -18.26 2.82 -6.50
N MET A 200 -19.52 3.22 -6.28
CA MET A 200 -20.08 4.58 -6.46
C MET A 200 -21.27 4.80 -5.49
N SER A 201 -22.00 5.92 -5.55
CA SER A 201 -23.08 6.21 -4.57
C SER A 201 -24.11 5.09 -4.43
N ASN A 202 -24.44 4.36 -5.51
CA ASN A 202 -25.51 3.35 -5.52
C ASN A 202 -25.12 1.98 -6.12
N THR A 203 -23.87 1.75 -6.52
CA THR A 203 -23.44 0.44 -7.06
C THR A 203 -22.74 -0.38 -5.99
N PHE A 204 -23.21 -1.61 -5.81
CA PHE A 204 -22.68 -2.56 -4.84
C PHE A 204 -22.23 -3.82 -5.57
N GLU A 205 -20.98 -4.20 -5.37
CA GLU A 205 -20.40 -5.41 -5.94
C GLU A 205 -20.17 -6.41 -4.80
N PRO A 206 -20.66 -7.66 -4.91
CA PRO A 206 -20.50 -8.65 -3.85
C PRO A 206 -19.05 -9.12 -3.76
N LEU A 207 -18.52 -9.17 -2.55
CA LEU A 207 -17.22 -9.78 -2.24
C LEU A 207 -17.44 -11.22 -1.75
N ASN A 208 -17.72 -12.12 -2.69
CA ASN A 208 -18.14 -13.49 -2.41
C ASN A 208 -17.01 -14.54 -2.36
N LYS A 209 -15.77 -14.11 -2.59
CA LYS A 209 -14.59 -14.97 -2.57
C LYS A 209 -13.76 -14.66 -1.32
N PRO A 210 -13.98 -15.36 -0.20
CA PRO A 210 -13.33 -15.07 1.08
C PRO A 210 -11.81 -15.23 1.04
N ASP A 211 -11.31 -16.06 0.13
CA ASP A 211 -9.90 -16.36 -0.12
C ASP A 211 -9.20 -15.32 -1.01
N SER A 212 -9.95 -14.46 -1.71
CA SER A 212 -9.37 -13.40 -2.53
C SER A 212 -8.70 -12.35 -1.66
N THR A 213 -7.54 -11.86 -2.11
CA THR A 213 -6.85 -10.76 -1.43
C THR A 213 -7.50 -9.41 -1.73
N ILE A 214 -7.20 -8.38 -0.93
CA ILE A 214 -7.57 -6.98 -1.22
C ILE A 214 -7.18 -6.59 -2.65
N GLN A 215 -5.99 -6.99 -3.08
CA GLN A 215 -5.54 -6.71 -4.44
C GLN A 215 -6.33 -7.48 -5.49
N ASP A 216 -6.58 -8.78 -5.30
CA ASP A 216 -7.29 -9.61 -6.29
C ASP A 216 -8.76 -9.17 -6.43
N ALA A 217 -9.34 -8.65 -5.34
CA ALA A 217 -10.67 -8.05 -5.31
C ALA A 217 -10.72 -6.62 -5.90
N GLY A 218 -9.58 -6.04 -6.30
CA GLY A 218 -9.52 -4.70 -6.87
C GLY A 218 -9.86 -3.58 -5.88
N LEU A 219 -9.65 -3.81 -4.58
CA LEU A 219 -9.90 -2.80 -3.55
C LEU A 219 -8.76 -1.77 -3.48
N TYR A 220 -9.10 -0.50 -3.34
CA TYR A 220 -8.19 0.64 -3.34
C TYR A 220 -8.38 1.53 -2.10
N GLN A 221 -7.44 2.45 -1.92
CA GLN A 221 -7.39 3.37 -0.79
C GLN A 221 -8.69 4.17 -0.63
N GLY A 222 -9.28 4.13 0.57
CA GLY A 222 -10.45 4.89 0.97
C GLY A 222 -11.80 4.29 0.56
N GLN A 223 -11.81 3.08 -0.01
CA GLN A 223 -13.01 2.40 -0.50
C GLN A 223 -13.93 1.99 0.64
N VAL A 224 -15.25 2.01 0.38
CA VAL A 224 -16.28 1.73 1.38
C VAL A 224 -16.75 0.29 1.23
N LEU A 225 -16.60 -0.48 2.31
CA LEU A 225 -17.11 -1.83 2.44
C LEU A 225 -18.32 -1.84 3.39
N VAL A 226 -19.38 -2.51 2.96
CA VAL A 226 -20.63 -2.61 3.70
C VAL A 226 -20.90 -4.07 4.04
N ILE A 227 -21.03 -4.37 5.32
CA ILE A 227 -21.48 -5.69 5.77
C ILE A 227 -23.00 -5.68 5.97
N GLU A 228 -23.68 -6.69 5.46
CA GLU A 228 -25.08 -6.94 5.77
C GLU A 228 -25.21 -8.25 6.54
N GLN A 229 -26.11 -8.25 7.53
CA GLN A 229 -26.45 -9.42 8.32
C GLN A 229 -27.76 -10.00 7.81
N LYS A 230 -27.89 -11.32 7.82
CA LYS A 230 -29.15 -12.00 7.50
C LYS A 230 -30.19 -11.72 8.59
N ASN A 231 -31.42 -11.44 8.17
CA ASN A 231 -32.53 -11.18 9.08
C ASN A 231 -32.94 -12.48 9.82
N GLU A 232 -33.66 -12.33 10.93
CA GLU A 232 -34.16 -13.46 11.72
C GLU A 232 -35.17 -14.33 10.96
N ASP A 233 -35.91 -13.74 10.03
CA ASP A 233 -36.84 -14.44 9.14
C ASP A 233 -36.13 -15.19 7.98
N GLY A 234 -34.79 -15.16 7.96
CA GLY A 234 -33.96 -15.80 6.94
C GLY A 234 -33.82 -15.00 5.65
N THR A 235 -34.45 -13.82 5.53
CA THR A 235 -34.33 -12.95 4.36
C THR A 235 -33.07 -12.10 4.42
N TRP A 236 -32.67 -11.57 3.26
CA TRP A 236 -31.56 -10.62 3.16
C TRP A 236 -32.09 -9.20 3.00
N PRO A 237 -31.55 -8.19 3.71
CA PRO A 237 -32.00 -6.80 3.60
C PRO A 237 -32.00 -6.25 2.17
N ARG A 238 -31.04 -6.67 1.33
CA ARG A 238 -30.94 -6.27 -0.09
C ARG A 238 -31.58 -7.25 -1.07
N GLY A 239 -32.25 -8.29 -0.58
CA GLY A 239 -32.82 -9.37 -1.40
C GLY A 239 -31.81 -10.46 -1.80
N PRO A 240 -32.24 -11.43 -2.62
CA PRO A 240 -31.35 -12.49 -3.10
C PRO A 240 -30.24 -11.89 -3.98
N SER A 241 -29.00 -12.35 -3.76
CA SER A 241 -27.86 -12.01 -4.60
C SER A 241 -28.01 -12.72 -5.96
N ALA A 242 -28.70 -12.11 -6.92
CA ALA A 242 -28.75 -12.61 -8.28
C ALA A 242 -27.51 -12.15 -9.08
N PRO A 243 -26.98 -12.96 -10.02
CA PRO A 243 -26.00 -12.48 -10.98
C PRO A 243 -26.70 -11.48 -11.90
N ASN A 244 -26.27 -10.22 -11.83
CA ASN A 244 -26.37 -9.20 -12.87
C ASN A 244 -27.61 -9.26 -13.77
N GLU A 245 -28.80 -8.94 -13.26
CA GLU A 245 -29.90 -8.32 -13.99
C GLU A 245 -30.81 -7.61 -12.98
N TYR A 246 -31.59 -6.63 -13.45
CA TYR A 246 -32.55 -5.80 -12.71
C TYR A 246 -32.03 -4.46 -12.16
N CYS A 247 -31.93 -3.49 -13.07
CA CYS A 247 -32.59 -2.21 -12.84
C CYS A 247 -33.31 -1.74 -14.11
N LYS A 248 -34.44 -2.39 -14.44
CA LYS A 248 -35.49 -1.78 -15.26
C LYS A 248 -36.63 -1.37 -14.34
N MET A 249 -36.52 -0.19 -13.75
CA MET A 249 -37.68 0.40 -13.09
C MET A 249 -38.61 0.98 -14.18
N SER A 250 -39.66 0.22 -14.50
CA SER A 250 -40.78 0.67 -15.33
C SER A 250 -41.49 1.85 -14.66
N ARG A 251 -41.51 3.01 -15.31
CA ARG A 251 -42.58 4.01 -15.09
C ARG A 251 -43.64 3.80 -16.18
N LYS A 252 -44.82 3.33 -15.79
CA LYS A 252 -46.03 3.33 -16.62
C LYS A 252 -46.63 4.74 -16.62
N ILE A 253 -46.85 5.33 -17.79
CA ILE A 253 -47.83 6.41 -18.04
C ILE A 253 -48.52 6.11 -19.39
N PRO A 254 -49.85 6.32 -19.56
CA PRO A 254 -50.61 5.85 -20.72
C PRO A 254 -50.43 6.71 -21.97
N ALA A 255 -50.70 6.10 -23.14
CA ALA A 255 -50.55 6.66 -24.47
C ALA A 255 -51.66 7.66 -24.87
N ALA A 256 -51.26 8.71 -25.60
CA ALA A 256 -52.11 9.44 -26.54
C ALA A 256 -51.29 9.80 -27.80
N ALA A 257 -51.93 9.71 -28.96
CA ALA A 257 -51.36 9.60 -30.30
C ALA A 257 -50.84 10.91 -30.91
N SER A 258 -49.81 10.84 -31.78
CA SER A 258 -49.90 11.16 -33.24
C SER A 258 -48.53 11.29 -33.96
N SER A 259 -48.41 10.52 -35.05
CA SER A 259 -47.74 10.71 -36.37
C SER A 259 -46.32 11.31 -36.58
N THR A 260 -45.53 10.52 -37.33
CA THR A 260 -44.52 10.82 -38.41
C THR A 260 -43.27 11.65 -38.04
N SER A 261 -42.03 11.25 -38.33
CA SER A 261 -41.44 10.78 -39.60
C SER A 261 -40.00 10.22 -39.40
N THR A 262 -39.58 9.30 -40.27
CA THR A 262 -38.19 8.83 -40.49
C THR A 262 -37.42 9.84 -41.36
N PRO A 263 -36.07 10.00 -41.26
CA PRO A 263 -35.16 8.99 -41.82
C PRO A 263 -33.75 8.84 -41.19
N SER A 264 -33.14 7.73 -41.60
CA SER A 264 -31.70 7.53 -41.87
C SER A 264 -30.79 6.98 -40.77
N SER A 265 -29.96 6.07 -41.26
CA SER A 265 -29.08 5.06 -40.67
C SER A 265 -27.70 5.56 -40.25
N SER A 266 -27.15 5.02 -39.16
CA SER A 266 -25.78 4.45 -38.97
C SER A 266 -25.39 4.43 -37.46
N PRO A 267 -24.33 3.71 -37.03
CA PRO A 267 -24.39 2.35 -36.51
C PRO A 267 -24.26 2.29 -34.97
N ALA A 268 -24.57 1.12 -34.44
CA ALA A 268 -24.60 0.78 -33.02
C ALA A 268 -23.31 1.15 -32.27
N GLY A 269 -23.42 2.06 -31.30
CA GLY A 269 -22.46 2.21 -30.21
C GLY A 269 -22.61 1.03 -29.27
N GLY A 270 -21.73 0.03 -29.40
CA GLY A 270 -21.66 -1.10 -28.50
C GLY A 270 -21.27 -0.64 -27.10
N GLN A 271 -22.10 -0.96 -26.09
CA GLN A 271 -21.64 -0.97 -24.70
C GLN A 271 -20.64 -2.12 -24.56
N THR A 272 -19.35 -1.80 -24.51
CA THR A 272 -18.31 -2.77 -24.19
C THR A 272 -18.37 -3.10 -22.70
N SER A 273 -18.63 -4.37 -22.41
CA SER A 273 -18.58 -4.93 -21.04
C SER A 273 -17.17 -4.79 -20.46
N ILE A 274 -17.04 -4.66 -19.14
CA ILE A 274 -15.74 -4.57 -18.44
C ILE A 274 -14.81 -5.75 -18.79
N GLN A 275 -15.37 -6.93 -19.08
CA GLN A 275 -14.59 -8.07 -19.59
C GLN A 275 -13.90 -7.79 -20.92
N SER A 276 -14.51 -6.99 -21.80
CA SER A 276 -13.91 -6.62 -23.09
C SER A 276 -12.82 -5.55 -22.97
N MET A 277 -12.92 -4.64 -21.99
CA MET A 277 -11.82 -3.70 -21.69
C MET A 277 -10.62 -4.41 -21.04
N LEU A 278 -10.86 -5.33 -20.10
CA LEU A 278 -9.80 -6.15 -19.50
C LEU A 278 -9.12 -7.07 -20.54
N GLN A 279 -9.88 -7.56 -21.53
CA GLN A 279 -9.32 -8.33 -22.63
C GLN A 279 -8.50 -7.45 -23.58
N GLN A 280 -8.90 -6.20 -23.81
CA GLN A 280 -8.10 -5.22 -24.57
C GLN A 280 -6.80 -4.84 -23.85
N GLU A 281 -6.83 -4.65 -22.53
CA GLU A 281 -5.62 -4.41 -21.74
C GLU A 281 -4.67 -5.61 -21.77
N LYS A 282 -5.22 -6.83 -21.70
CA LYS A 282 -4.46 -8.09 -21.84
C LYS A 282 -3.78 -8.22 -23.21
N GLU A 283 -4.43 -7.80 -24.30
CA GLU A 283 -3.81 -7.77 -25.63
C GLU A 283 -2.72 -6.70 -25.73
N LYS A 284 -2.93 -5.53 -25.11
CA LYS A 284 -1.97 -4.43 -25.07
C LYS A 284 -0.71 -4.76 -24.26
N GLU A 285 -0.84 -5.50 -23.16
CA GLU A 285 0.31 -6.00 -22.39
C GLU A 285 1.07 -7.12 -23.12
N LYS A 286 0.36 -7.98 -23.87
CA LYS A 286 0.98 -9.00 -24.70
C LYS A 286 1.82 -8.39 -25.84
N GLU A 287 1.34 -7.30 -26.43
CA GLU A 287 2.05 -6.56 -27.48
C GLU A 287 3.32 -5.88 -26.94
N LYS A 288 3.24 -5.24 -25.77
CA LYS A 288 4.42 -4.67 -25.09
C LYS A 288 5.46 -5.72 -24.69
N GLY A 289 5.04 -6.89 -24.24
CA GLY A 289 5.96 -8.00 -23.92
C GLY A 289 6.68 -8.54 -25.15
N MET A 290 6.01 -8.57 -26.30
CA MET A 290 6.60 -9.01 -27.57
C MET A 290 7.59 -7.98 -28.13
N GLU A 291 7.31 -6.69 -27.98
CA GLU A 291 8.19 -5.59 -28.40
C GLU A 291 9.47 -5.51 -27.54
N ALA A 292 9.36 -5.73 -26.21
CA ALA A 292 10.51 -5.82 -25.31
C ALA A 292 11.41 -7.04 -25.61
N THR A 293 10.81 -8.16 -26.03
CA THR A 293 11.53 -9.36 -26.44
C THR A 293 12.29 -9.13 -27.75
N LEU A 294 11.70 -8.41 -28.71
CA LEU A 294 12.36 -8.05 -29.97
C LEU A 294 13.49 -7.03 -29.80
N GLN A 295 13.36 -6.06 -28.88
CA GLN A 295 14.44 -5.11 -28.56
C GLN A 295 15.66 -5.78 -27.91
N THR A 296 15.44 -6.86 -27.15
CA THR A 296 16.54 -7.62 -26.50
C THR A 296 17.33 -8.47 -27.51
N ILE A 297 16.73 -8.85 -28.64
CA ILE A 297 17.38 -9.67 -29.69
C ILE A 297 18.20 -8.80 -30.68
N VAL A 298 17.91 -7.50 -30.77
CA VAL A 298 18.61 -6.58 -31.70
C VAL A 298 19.83 -5.90 -31.07
N GLN A 299 20.05 -6.02 -29.76
CA GLN A 299 21.20 -5.44 -29.04
C GLN A 299 22.14 -6.48 -28.39
N GLY A 300 22.02 -7.76 -28.76
CA GLY A 300 22.93 -8.84 -28.38
C GLY A 300 23.93 -9.19 -29.47
#